data_AF-A0A9D7WWD2-F1
#
_entry.id   AF-A0A9D7WWD2-F1
#
_cell.length_a   1.000
_cell.length_b   1.000
_cell.length_c   1.000
_cell.angle_alpha   90.00
_cell.angle_beta   90.00
_cell.angle_gamma   90.00
#
_symmetry.space_group_name_H-M   'P 1'
#
loop_
_entity.id
_entity.type
_entity.pdbx_description
1 polymer ?
#
loop_
_entity_poly.entity_id
_entity_poly.type
_entity_poly.pdbx_seq_one_letter_code
_entity_poly.pdbx_strand_id
1 'polypeptide(L)'
;MKKILALLILLPSFLMAQEKLTYSDIIKIKNQDLFLKTVIEKGYSEGNSTSEKLYYGKGLSKDKMEATDWAEFTTLTGEFYFEQSNLEYSRKRAKGKPCYYDQIVSEIKSTCEYNKIMKHSSSENGSVNFTTYKCPGAKYKGYLGFAQIDGNGVVQLFPK
;
A
#
# COMPACT_ATOMS: atom_id res chain seq x y z
N MET A 1 -51.53 26.71 -0.51
CA MET A 1 -51.85 25.45 -1.22
C MET A 1 -50.64 25.06 -2.06
N LYS A 2 -50.14 23.81 -1.93
CA LYS A 2 -49.49 22.99 -2.99
C LYS A 2 -48.30 23.64 -3.74
N LYS A 3 -47.06 23.12 -3.79
CA LYS A 3 -46.46 21.77 -3.68
C LYS A 3 -44.93 22.01 -3.56
N ILE A 4 -44.23 21.42 -2.59
CA ILE A 4 -43.37 20.23 -2.73
C ILE A 4 -42.62 20.16 -4.07
N LEU A 5 -41.31 20.44 -4.06
CA LEU A 5 -40.26 19.45 -4.32
C LEU A 5 -38.88 20.06 -3.99
N ALA A 6 -38.50 20.07 -2.71
CA ALA A 6 -37.09 20.20 -2.35
C ALA A 6 -36.43 18.86 -2.64
N LEU A 7 -35.84 18.71 -3.83
CA LEU A 7 -34.95 17.61 -4.12
C LEU A 7 -33.69 17.82 -3.26
N LEU A 8 -33.75 17.37 -2.00
CA LEU A 8 -32.56 17.03 -1.22
C LEU A 8 -31.85 15.94 -2.03
N ILE A 9 -30.95 16.37 -2.91
CA ILE A 9 -29.84 15.52 -3.29
C ILE A 9 -29.11 15.32 -1.97
N LEU A 10 -29.47 14.22 -1.30
CA LEU A 10 -28.59 13.46 -0.43
C LEU A 10 -27.38 13.13 -1.31
N LEU A 11 -26.48 14.12 -1.45
CA LEU A 11 -25.13 13.89 -1.87
C LEU A 11 -24.64 12.84 -0.89
N PRO A 12 -24.41 11.63 -1.38
CA PRO A 12 -24.25 10.50 -0.51
C PRO A 12 -23.07 10.80 0.38
N SER A 13 -23.25 10.55 1.67
CA SER A 13 -22.25 10.57 2.72
C SER A 13 -21.12 9.53 2.50
N PHE A 14 -20.77 9.24 1.24
CA PHE A 14 -19.59 8.52 0.76
C PHE A 14 -18.27 9.26 1.03
N LEU A 15 -18.24 10.17 2.01
CA LEU A 15 -17.06 10.29 2.87
C LEU A 15 -16.98 9.04 3.76
N MET A 16 -17.02 7.85 3.13
CA MET A 16 -16.69 6.61 3.79
C MET A 16 -15.26 6.78 4.28
N ALA A 17 -15.01 6.51 5.56
CA ALA A 17 -13.67 6.41 6.07
C ALA A 17 -12.90 5.48 5.13
N GLN A 18 -12.01 6.03 4.30
CA GLN A 18 -11.27 5.24 3.33
C GLN A 18 -10.53 4.16 4.08
N GLU A 19 -10.86 2.90 3.79
CA GLU A 19 -10.28 1.78 4.49
C GLU A 19 -8.77 1.78 4.33
N LYS A 20 -8.06 1.35 5.37
CA LYS A 20 -6.61 1.16 5.30
C LYS A 20 -6.32 -0.06 4.43
N LEU A 21 -5.17 -0.04 3.76
CA LEU A 21 -4.65 -1.21 3.06
C LEU A 21 -4.43 -2.34 4.07
N THR A 22 -4.82 -3.56 3.72
CA THR A 22 -4.67 -4.75 4.57
C THR A 22 -3.84 -5.84 3.87
N TYR A 23 -3.35 -6.82 4.64
CA TYR A 23 -2.70 -8.00 4.08
C TYR A 23 -3.62 -8.77 3.11
N SER A 24 -4.92 -8.88 3.43
CA SER A 24 -5.93 -9.52 2.57
C SER A 24 -6.07 -8.85 1.21
N ASP A 25 -5.91 -7.53 1.16
CA ASP A 25 -5.90 -6.78 -0.10
C ASP A 25 -4.63 -7.13 -0.91
N ILE A 26 -3.46 -7.11 -0.25
CA ILE A 26 -2.16 -7.38 -0.89
C ILE A 26 -2.10 -8.78 -1.52
N ILE A 27 -2.57 -9.83 -0.83
CA ILE A 27 -2.51 -11.21 -1.36
C ILE A 27 -3.42 -11.44 -2.57
N LYS A 28 -4.39 -10.56 -2.84
CA LYS A 28 -5.28 -10.66 -4.00
C LYS A 28 -4.70 -10.02 -5.26
N ILE A 29 -3.67 -9.18 -5.13
CA ILE A 29 -3.02 -8.54 -6.27
C ILE A 29 -2.32 -9.61 -7.10
N LYS A 30 -2.65 -9.66 -8.40
CA LYS A 30 -2.06 -10.63 -9.35
C LYS A 30 -1.55 -9.98 -10.64
N ASN A 31 -1.89 -8.72 -10.86
CA ASN A 31 -1.59 -7.94 -12.05
C ASN A 31 -1.80 -6.44 -11.76
N GLN A 32 -1.46 -5.60 -12.74
CA GLN A 32 -1.58 -4.15 -12.67
C GLN A 32 -3.02 -3.69 -12.41
N ASP A 33 -4.02 -4.28 -13.07
CA ASP A 33 -5.42 -3.91 -12.91
C ASP A 33 -5.92 -4.08 -11.47
N LEU A 34 -5.61 -5.22 -10.84
CA LEU A 34 -5.96 -5.43 -9.43
C LEU A 34 -5.14 -4.56 -8.48
N PHE A 35 -3.88 -4.24 -8.79
CA PHE A 35 -3.11 -3.26 -8.03
C PHE A 35 -3.81 -1.88 -8.06
N LEU A 36 -4.14 -1.39 -9.26
CA LEU A 36 -4.81 -0.11 -9.46
C LEU A 36 -6.16 -0.06 -8.75
N LYS A 37 -6.98 -1.10 -8.92
CA LYS A 37 -8.24 -1.25 -8.20
C LYS A 37 -8.04 -1.15 -6.69
N THR A 38 -7.07 -1.89 -6.14
CA THR A 38 -6.78 -1.89 -4.71
C THR A 38 -6.39 -0.49 -4.21
N VAL A 39 -5.46 0.20 -4.87
CA VAL A 39 -4.99 1.52 -4.38
C VAL A 39 -6.06 2.60 -4.52
N ILE A 40 -6.83 2.60 -5.60
CA ILE A 40 -7.92 3.56 -5.84
C ILE A 40 -9.04 3.37 -4.79
N GLU A 41 -9.48 2.14 -4.55
CA GLU A 41 -10.53 1.86 -3.54
C GLU A 41 -10.06 2.17 -2.11
N LYS A 42 -8.75 2.12 -1.84
CA LYS A 42 -8.16 2.49 -0.54
C LYS A 42 -7.80 3.98 -0.45
N GLY A 43 -8.14 4.75 -1.47
CA GLY A 43 -8.09 6.20 -1.45
C GLY A 43 -6.74 6.83 -1.77
N TYR A 44 -5.86 6.08 -2.45
CA TYR A 44 -4.64 6.64 -2.99
C TYR A 44 -4.96 7.43 -4.26
N SER A 45 -4.23 8.53 -4.45
CA SER A 45 -4.30 9.37 -5.64
C SER A 45 -3.07 9.15 -6.50
N GLU A 46 -3.21 9.31 -7.81
CA GLU A 46 -2.10 9.13 -8.75
C GLU A 46 -1.05 10.24 -8.63
N GLY A 47 0.22 9.82 -8.52
CA GLY A 47 1.40 10.65 -8.48
C GLY A 47 2.01 10.88 -9.85
N ASN A 48 3.35 10.87 -9.92
CA ASN A 48 4.11 11.08 -11.16
C ASN A 48 4.38 9.74 -11.86
N SER A 49 3.32 9.05 -12.27
CA SER A 49 3.40 7.79 -13.03
C SER A 49 4.15 7.96 -14.36
N THR A 50 4.88 6.92 -14.75
CA THR A 50 5.53 6.76 -16.06
C THR A 50 4.97 5.51 -16.76
N SER A 51 5.45 5.22 -17.98
CA SER A 51 5.13 3.96 -18.67
C SER A 51 5.70 2.73 -17.96
N GLU A 52 6.76 2.89 -17.18
CA GLU A 52 7.47 1.79 -16.51
C GLU A 52 7.04 1.60 -15.05
N LYS A 53 6.62 2.69 -14.40
CA LYS A 53 6.27 2.67 -12.98
C LYS A 53 5.06 3.53 -12.68
N LEU A 54 4.09 2.93 -12.00
CA LEU A 54 2.90 3.62 -11.51
C LEU A 54 3.15 4.08 -10.09
N TYR A 55 2.87 5.35 -9.79
CA TYR A 55 3.06 5.93 -8.46
C TYR A 55 1.74 6.43 -7.91
N TYR A 56 1.43 6.02 -6.68
CA TYR A 56 0.21 6.39 -5.98
C TYR A 56 0.54 6.80 -4.55
N GLY A 57 -0.11 7.84 -4.06
CA GLY A 57 0.09 8.36 -2.70
C GLY A 57 -1.22 8.61 -1.98
N LYS A 58 -1.27 8.27 -0.69
CA LYS A 58 -2.39 8.65 0.18
C LYS A 58 -2.07 9.98 0.87
N GLY A 59 -3.02 10.92 0.84
CA GLY A 59 -2.76 12.28 1.30
C GLY A 59 -1.72 13.02 0.45
N LEU A 60 -1.59 12.62 -0.82
CA LEU A 60 -0.61 13.16 -1.77
C LEU A 60 -0.74 14.68 -1.90
N SER A 61 0.37 15.39 -1.72
CA SER A 61 0.48 16.84 -1.88
C SER A 61 0.23 17.27 -3.33
N LYS A 62 -0.06 18.56 -3.54
CA LYS A 62 -0.33 19.11 -4.89
C LYS A 62 0.87 19.00 -5.83
N ASP A 63 2.09 19.13 -5.30
CA ASP A 63 3.34 18.94 -6.04
C ASP A 63 3.72 17.46 -6.21
N LYS A 64 2.95 16.55 -5.59
CA LYS A 64 3.12 15.10 -5.62
C LYS A 64 4.46 14.63 -5.05
N MET A 65 5.06 15.42 -4.16
CA MET A 65 6.34 15.10 -3.51
C MET A 65 6.17 14.51 -2.11
N GLU A 66 5.01 14.71 -1.48
CA GLU A 66 4.75 14.26 -0.12
C GLU A 66 3.46 13.43 -0.06
N ALA A 67 3.50 12.32 0.66
CA ALA A 67 2.32 11.51 0.99
C ALA A 67 2.50 10.90 2.38
N THR A 68 1.40 10.48 3.00
CA THR A 68 1.48 9.70 4.24
C THR A 68 1.85 8.24 3.97
N ASP A 69 1.40 7.74 2.83
CA ASP A 69 1.58 6.36 2.39
C ASP A 69 1.84 6.37 0.88
N TRP A 70 2.73 5.48 0.43
CA TRP A 70 3.06 5.32 -0.99
C TRP A 70 2.72 3.93 -1.48
N ALA A 71 2.37 3.82 -2.75
CA ALA A 71 2.18 2.58 -3.46
C ALA A 71 2.79 2.69 -4.86
N GLU A 72 3.56 1.68 -5.26
CA GLU A 72 4.18 1.64 -6.57
C GLU A 72 3.97 0.29 -7.25
N PHE A 73 3.91 0.31 -8.58
CA PHE A 73 3.87 -0.89 -9.41
C PHE A 73 4.80 -0.74 -10.60
N THR A 74 5.73 -1.69 -10.76
CA THR A 74 6.65 -1.76 -11.90
C THR A 74 6.01 -2.61 -13.00
N THR A 75 5.65 -1.97 -14.11
CA THR A 75 4.82 -2.58 -15.17
C THR A 75 5.47 -3.79 -15.83
N LEU A 76 6.79 -3.74 -16.02
CA LEU A 76 7.55 -4.79 -16.69
C LEU A 76 7.68 -6.08 -15.86
N THR A 77 7.86 -5.96 -14.56
CA THR A 77 8.17 -7.09 -13.68
C THR A 77 6.97 -7.55 -12.83
N GLY A 78 5.94 -6.69 -12.71
CA GLY A 78 4.84 -6.90 -11.78
C GLY A 78 5.25 -6.76 -10.31
N GLU A 79 6.44 -6.22 -10.03
CA GLU A 79 6.84 -5.81 -8.68
C GLU A 79 5.88 -4.73 -8.19
N PHE A 80 5.46 -4.84 -6.92
CA PHE A 80 4.73 -3.78 -6.26
C PHE A 80 5.30 -3.51 -4.88
N TYR A 81 5.06 -2.29 -4.43
CA TYR A 81 5.62 -1.71 -3.24
C TYR A 81 4.53 -0.94 -2.50
N PHE A 82 4.54 -1.03 -1.17
CA PHE A 82 3.72 -0.25 -0.28
C PHE A 82 4.56 0.29 0.86
N GLU A 83 4.41 1.57 1.17
CA GLU A 83 5.12 2.23 2.26
C GLU A 83 4.16 2.96 3.18
N GLN A 84 4.40 2.83 4.49
CA GLN A 84 3.91 3.77 5.49
C GLN A 84 5.04 4.73 5.87
N SER A 85 4.88 6.01 5.57
CA SER A 85 5.89 7.02 5.93
C SER A 85 5.83 7.35 7.42
N ASN A 86 7.00 7.65 8.00
CA ASN A 86 7.16 8.06 9.39
C ASN A 86 6.46 7.12 10.40
N LEU A 87 7.02 5.92 10.57
CA LEU A 87 6.49 4.91 11.50
C LEU A 87 6.43 5.41 12.95
N GLU A 88 7.37 6.27 13.37
CA GLU A 88 7.35 6.83 14.71
C GLU A 88 6.08 7.66 14.94
N TYR A 89 5.78 8.59 14.03
CA TYR A 89 4.55 9.35 14.05
C TYR A 89 3.32 8.44 13.97
N SER A 90 3.32 7.50 13.04
CA SER A 90 2.21 6.57 12.82
C SER A 90 1.88 5.73 14.05
N ARG A 91 2.89 5.20 14.75
CA ARG A 91 2.74 4.43 15.99
C ARG A 91 2.26 5.31 17.15
N LYS A 92 2.81 6.52 17.31
CA LYS A 92 2.34 7.49 18.32
C LYS A 92 0.87 7.83 18.12
N ARG A 93 0.45 8.09 16.87
CA ARG A 93 -0.93 8.46 16.54
C ARG A 93 -1.93 7.31 16.68
N ALA A 94 -1.45 6.07 16.60
CA ALA A 94 -2.28 4.88 16.75
C ALA A 94 -2.74 4.62 18.21
N LYS A 95 -2.27 5.43 19.19
CA LYS A 95 -2.73 5.42 20.60
C LYS A 95 -2.75 4.01 21.22
N GLY A 96 -1.65 3.27 21.05
CA GLY A 96 -1.50 1.92 21.61
C GLY A 96 -2.07 0.79 20.74
N LYS A 97 -2.68 1.11 19.58
CA LYS A 97 -3.01 0.11 18.55
C LYS A 97 -1.85 0.01 17.53
N PRO A 98 -1.68 -1.13 16.84
CA PRO A 98 -0.74 -1.20 15.73
C PRO A 98 -1.07 -0.19 14.63
N CYS A 99 -0.06 0.45 14.04
CA CYS A 99 -0.25 1.13 12.76
C CYS A 99 -0.47 0.09 11.65
N TYR A 100 -0.90 0.51 10.45
CA TYR A 100 -1.29 -0.48 9.45
C TYR A 100 -0.08 -1.27 8.93
N TYR A 101 1.11 -0.67 8.85
CA TYR A 101 2.33 -1.41 8.53
C TYR A 101 2.58 -2.53 9.55
N ASP A 102 2.55 -2.21 10.85
CA ASP A 102 2.76 -3.20 11.92
C ASP A 102 1.72 -4.32 11.87
N GLN A 103 0.46 -3.96 11.54
CA GLN A 103 -0.61 -4.94 11.34
C GLN A 103 -0.31 -5.87 10.16
N ILE A 104 0.03 -5.34 8.98
CA ILE A 104 0.37 -6.14 7.79
C ILE A 104 1.55 -7.06 8.08
N VAL A 105 2.61 -6.55 8.71
CA VAL A 105 3.80 -7.36 9.06
C VAL A 105 3.45 -8.47 10.05
N SER A 106 2.58 -8.20 11.03
CA SER A 106 2.11 -9.22 11.97
C SER A 106 1.34 -10.34 11.25
N GLU A 107 0.44 -9.97 10.32
CA GLU A 107 -0.31 -10.92 9.50
C GLU A 107 0.61 -11.74 8.58
N ILE A 108 1.63 -11.12 7.96
CA ILE A 108 2.63 -11.84 7.16
C ILE A 108 3.36 -12.87 8.03
N LYS A 109 3.87 -12.47 9.20
CA LYS A 109 4.64 -13.36 10.09
C LYS A 109 3.82 -14.52 10.65
N SER A 110 2.52 -14.33 10.84
CA SER A 110 1.63 -15.35 11.42
C SER A 110 1.01 -16.29 10.38
N THR A 111 0.92 -15.86 9.11
CA THR A 111 0.24 -16.62 8.06
C THR A 111 1.17 -17.15 6.98
N CYS A 112 2.30 -16.48 6.72
CA CYS A 112 3.23 -16.84 5.66
C CYS A 112 4.43 -17.62 6.20
N GLU A 113 5.05 -18.42 5.33
CA GLU A 113 6.26 -19.17 5.66
C GLU A 113 7.50 -18.32 5.33
N TYR A 114 8.44 -18.22 6.27
CA TYR A 114 9.71 -17.55 6.00
C TYR A 114 10.45 -18.22 4.84
N ASN A 115 11.03 -17.42 3.95
CA ASN A 115 11.78 -17.90 2.78
C ASN A 115 13.28 -17.64 2.97
N LYS A 116 13.71 -16.38 2.84
CA LYS A 116 15.10 -15.94 3.02
C LYS A 116 15.18 -14.42 3.12
N ILE A 117 16.36 -13.90 3.43
CA ILE A 117 16.67 -12.50 3.17
C ILE A 117 16.89 -12.30 1.67
N MET A 118 16.19 -11.35 1.06
CA MET A 118 16.41 -10.91 -0.32
C MET A 118 16.82 -9.45 -0.33
N LYS A 119 17.66 -9.07 -1.29
CA LYS A 119 18.17 -7.71 -1.41
C LYS A 119 17.45 -7.02 -2.56
N HIS A 120 16.99 -5.80 -2.32
CA HIS A 120 16.50 -4.91 -3.37
C HIS A 120 17.40 -3.69 -3.44
N SER A 121 17.71 -3.26 -4.67
CA SER A 121 18.55 -2.10 -4.90
C SER A 121 17.75 -1.03 -5.61
N SER A 122 17.72 0.17 -5.06
CA SER A 122 17.21 1.37 -5.71
C SER A 122 18.29 2.44 -5.79
N SER A 123 18.13 3.37 -6.73
CA SER A 123 19.03 4.53 -6.87
C SER A 123 18.96 5.47 -5.67
N GLU A 124 17.83 5.51 -4.96
CA GLU A 124 17.57 6.43 -3.86
C GLU A 124 18.06 5.87 -2.51
N ASN A 125 17.74 4.61 -2.22
CA ASN A 125 17.98 3.99 -0.90
C ASN A 125 19.19 3.05 -0.89
N GLY A 126 19.91 2.96 -2.01
CA GLY A 126 20.97 1.97 -2.18
C GLY A 126 20.40 0.56 -2.11
N SER A 127 21.06 -0.32 -1.35
CA SER A 127 20.75 -1.74 -1.33
C SER A 127 20.25 -2.18 0.03
N VAL A 128 18.97 -2.56 0.10
CA VAL A 128 18.23 -2.86 1.33
C VAL A 128 17.91 -4.34 1.43
N ASN A 129 18.05 -4.90 2.63
CA ASN A 129 17.70 -6.28 2.93
C ASN A 129 16.25 -6.38 3.42
N PHE A 130 15.51 -7.29 2.81
CA PHE A 130 14.14 -7.63 3.19
C PHE A 130 14.09 -9.04 3.71
N THR A 131 13.42 -9.26 4.83
CA THR A 131 12.97 -10.62 5.18
C THR A 131 11.79 -10.96 4.30
N THR A 132 11.86 -12.08 3.58
CA THR A 132 10.83 -12.46 2.61
C THR A 132 10.11 -13.72 3.02
N TYR A 133 8.85 -13.80 2.62
CA TYR A 133 7.92 -14.84 2.99
C TYR A 133 7.15 -15.35 1.78
N LYS A 134 6.81 -16.63 1.80
CA LYS A 134 5.87 -17.25 0.88
C LYS A 134 4.50 -17.32 1.55
N CYS A 135 3.54 -16.56 1.02
CA CYS A 135 2.21 -16.48 1.61
C CYS A 135 1.24 -17.48 0.97
N PRO A 136 0.56 -18.33 1.75
CA PRO A 136 -0.42 -19.26 1.22
C PRO A 136 -1.61 -18.52 0.58
N GLY A 137 -2.06 -19.00 -0.58
CA GLY A 137 -3.22 -18.42 -1.28
C GLY A 137 -2.96 -17.10 -2.01
N ALA A 138 -1.73 -16.56 -1.94
CA ALA A 138 -1.34 -15.37 -2.69
C ALA A 138 -1.55 -15.54 -4.19
N LYS A 139 -2.08 -14.51 -4.84
CA LYS A 139 -2.38 -14.50 -6.28
C LYS A 139 -1.23 -13.93 -7.11
N TYR A 140 -0.31 -13.19 -6.51
CA TYR A 140 0.95 -12.80 -7.12
C TYR A 140 1.91 -14.01 -7.23
N LYS A 141 2.87 -13.92 -8.15
CA LYS A 141 3.98 -14.88 -8.27
C LYS A 141 5.23 -14.24 -7.68
N GLY A 142 5.73 -14.78 -6.56
CA GLY A 142 6.88 -14.20 -5.89
C GLY A 142 6.93 -14.47 -4.40
N TYR A 143 7.69 -13.64 -3.70
CA TYR A 143 7.76 -13.59 -2.25
C TYR A 143 7.42 -12.19 -1.75
N LEU A 144 6.67 -12.10 -0.66
CA LEU A 144 6.37 -10.82 -0.03
C LEU A 144 7.43 -10.54 1.04
N GLY A 145 8.11 -9.41 0.91
CA GLY A 145 9.12 -8.95 1.85
C GLY A 145 8.65 -7.74 2.64
N PHE A 146 9.26 -7.53 3.79
CA PHE A 146 9.15 -6.26 4.51
C PHE A 146 10.47 -5.84 5.14
N ALA A 147 10.64 -4.52 5.27
CA ALA A 147 11.78 -3.86 5.90
C ALA A 147 11.34 -2.52 6.54
N GLN A 148 12.21 -1.94 7.36
CA GLN A 148 12.11 -0.53 7.76
C GLN A 148 13.30 0.22 7.16
N ILE A 149 13.03 1.30 6.44
CA ILE A 149 14.01 2.07 5.65
C ILE A 149 13.85 3.53 6.03
N ASP A 150 14.88 4.16 6.59
CA ASP A 150 14.88 5.58 6.98
C ASP A 150 13.65 6.03 7.78
N GLY A 151 13.16 5.16 8.67
CA GLY A 151 11.99 5.42 9.51
C GLY A 151 10.64 5.10 8.86
N ASN A 152 10.62 4.66 7.61
CA ASN A 152 9.43 4.22 6.88
C ASN A 152 9.28 2.70 6.94
N GLY A 153 8.03 2.22 6.89
CA GLY A 153 7.71 0.79 6.87
C GLY A 153 7.35 0.33 5.48
N VAL A 154 8.13 -0.60 4.93
CA VAL A 154 8.00 -1.04 3.54
C VAL A 154 7.55 -2.49 3.46
N VAL A 155 6.58 -2.76 2.58
CA VAL A 155 6.16 -4.08 2.14
C VAL A 155 6.32 -4.16 0.62
N GLN A 156 7.01 -5.19 0.13
CA GLN A 156 7.37 -5.29 -1.28
C GLN A 156 7.23 -6.71 -1.81
N LEU A 157 6.69 -6.84 -3.03
CA LEU A 157 6.73 -8.09 -3.76
C LEU A 157 8.09 -8.25 -4.46
N PHE A 158 8.70 -9.42 -4.31
CA PHE A 158 9.83 -9.89 -5.11
C PHE A 158 9.32 -10.90 -6.14
N PRO A 159 9.10 -10.50 -7.42
CA PRO A 159 8.54 -11.39 -8.43
C PRO A 159 9.43 -12.60 -8.75
N LYS A 160 8.82 -13.65 -9.31
CA LYS A 160 9.49 -14.86 -9.83
C LYS A 160 9.28 -15.03 -11.32
#